data_AF-A0A1G9A4M0-F1
#
_entry.id   AF-A0A1G9A4M0-F1
#
_cell.length_a   1.000
_cell.length_b   1.000
_cell.length_c   1.000
_cell.angle_alpha   90.00
_cell.angle_beta   90.00
_cell.angle_gamma   90.00
#
_symmetry.space_group_name_H-M   'P 1'
#
loop_
_entity.id
_entity.type
_entity.pdbx_description
1 polymer ?
#
loop_
_entity_poly.entity_id
_entity_poly.type
_entity_poly.pdbx_seq_one_letter_code
_entity_poly.pdbx_strand_id
1 'polypeptide(L)'
;MTRAHPSYLVIALALLGAIIACGCMAAEKAGGGPADRIAGNGTITYVDLEGGFYGIVADNGERYLPASLPAEFQQDGLRVTFVVEPSGETATIQQWGTPVEIIEIETDDTPRTVTANATVTYIDLEGGFYGLITDDGGKYLPTNLPEEYQVDGIRVAFSADVAKDAIGFHMWGTPVEIRSIERIAGVQLIAGNATITYIDLEGGFYGIITDDGRRYLPLNLNETWQKDGANVTFVARVREGTVTIQQWGTPVEVIAIDEAENATYVATTGTVTYVDLEGGFYGIVADDGEDYLPLNLNETYRVDGTRITFAGEIARDTVTIQQWGTPVEIIAVL
;
A
#
# COMPACT_ATOMS: atom_id res chain seq x y z
N MET A 1 -30.43 -15.77 62.70
CA MET A 1 -29.87 -14.58 62.02
C MET A 1 -29.07 -15.08 60.81
N THR A 2 -29.73 -15.51 59.72
CA THR A 2 -30.07 -14.76 58.49
C THR A 2 -28.88 -14.23 57.67
N ARG A 3 -28.84 -14.72 56.42
CA ARG A 3 -28.17 -14.25 55.17
C ARG A 3 -26.80 -14.84 54.85
N ALA A 4 -26.47 -15.16 53.61
CA ALA A 4 -27.26 -15.29 52.37
C ALA A 4 -26.39 -16.05 51.35
N HIS A 5 -26.99 -16.96 50.60
CA HIS A 5 -26.38 -17.59 49.43
C HIS A 5 -26.63 -16.67 48.21
N PRO A 6 -25.63 -16.41 47.34
CA PRO A 6 -25.88 -15.72 46.09
C PRO A 6 -26.63 -16.65 45.12
N SER A 7 -27.81 -16.19 44.73
CA SER A 7 -28.75 -16.86 43.84
C SER A 7 -28.20 -16.94 42.42
N TYR A 8 -28.14 -18.16 41.88
CA TYR A 8 -28.03 -18.41 40.44
C TYR A 8 -29.35 -17.97 39.78
N LEU A 9 -29.31 -16.82 39.10
CA LEU A 9 -30.42 -16.34 38.29
C LEU A 9 -30.43 -17.13 36.97
N VAL A 10 -31.37 -18.06 36.85
CA VAL A 10 -31.72 -18.74 35.61
C VAL A 10 -32.40 -17.72 34.69
N ILE A 11 -31.72 -17.25 33.65
CA ILE A 11 -32.34 -16.51 32.55
C ILE A 11 -32.59 -17.52 31.43
N ALA A 12 -33.83 -17.99 31.33
CA ALA A 12 -34.32 -18.73 30.18
C ALA A 12 -34.54 -17.74 29.02
N LEU A 13 -33.61 -17.73 28.06
CA LEU A 13 -33.74 -16.95 26.83
C LEU A 13 -34.46 -17.81 25.78
N ALA A 14 -35.68 -17.42 25.44
CA ALA A 14 -36.47 -18.04 24.39
C ALA A 14 -35.88 -17.74 23.01
N LEU A 15 -35.39 -18.78 22.32
CA LEU A 15 -34.95 -18.74 20.93
C LEU A 15 -36.17 -18.78 19.99
N LEU A 16 -36.55 -17.63 19.45
CA LEU A 16 -37.17 -17.49 18.12
C LEU A 16 -36.00 -17.09 17.20
N GLY A 17 -35.62 -17.79 16.13
CA GLY A 17 -36.43 -18.55 15.19
C GLY A 17 -36.61 -17.73 13.91
N ALA A 18 -35.54 -17.50 13.15
CA ALA A 18 -35.61 -16.98 11.78
C ALA A 18 -34.55 -17.67 10.91
N ILE A 19 -34.92 -18.84 10.39
CA ILE A 19 -34.28 -19.48 9.24
C ILE A 19 -34.80 -18.70 8.03
N ILE A 20 -34.00 -17.83 7.43
CA ILE A 20 -34.30 -17.30 6.10
C ILE A 20 -33.87 -18.38 5.12
N ALA A 21 -34.85 -19.23 4.77
CA ALA A 21 -34.75 -20.14 3.66
C ALA A 21 -34.51 -19.33 2.38
N CYS A 22 -33.42 -19.64 1.69
CA CYS A 22 -33.15 -19.20 0.33
C CYS A 22 -34.19 -19.88 -0.58
N GLY A 23 -35.34 -19.23 -0.74
CA GLY A 23 -36.37 -19.62 -1.70
C GLY A 23 -36.07 -18.96 -3.03
N CYS A 24 -35.64 -19.75 -4.01
CA CYS A 24 -35.72 -19.37 -5.42
C CYS A 24 -37.16 -18.96 -5.72
N MET A 25 -37.40 -17.67 -5.93
CA MET A 25 -38.64 -17.19 -6.53
C MET A 25 -38.34 -16.80 -7.96
N ALA A 26 -38.70 -17.71 -8.87
CA ALA A 26 -39.01 -17.38 -10.24
C ALA A 26 -40.07 -16.27 -10.24
N ALA A 27 -39.72 -15.10 -10.75
CA ALA A 27 -40.66 -14.02 -10.94
C ALA A 27 -41.58 -14.36 -12.11
N GLU A 28 -42.82 -14.72 -11.80
CA GLU A 28 -43.92 -14.74 -12.76
C GLU A 28 -44.25 -13.32 -13.23
N LYS A 29 -44.38 -13.17 -14.56
CA LYS A 29 -44.89 -11.98 -15.24
C LYS A 29 -46.37 -11.74 -14.90
N ALA A 30 -46.71 -10.52 -14.48
CA ALA A 30 -48.02 -9.91 -14.73
C ALA A 30 -48.00 -8.36 -14.60
N GLY A 31 -48.24 -7.65 -15.71
CA GLY A 31 -49.08 -6.43 -15.72
C GLY A 31 -48.45 -5.02 -15.89
N GLY A 32 -48.14 -4.63 -17.14
CA GLY A 32 -48.42 -3.31 -17.76
C GLY A 32 -47.96 -1.97 -17.10
N GLY A 33 -46.74 -1.51 -17.43
CA GLY A 33 -46.10 -0.19 -17.12
C GLY A 33 -44.56 -0.36 -17.03
N PRO A 34 -43.69 0.63 -17.35
CA PRO A 34 -42.39 0.42 -18.03
C PRO A 34 -41.44 -0.49 -17.24
N ALA A 35 -41.22 -1.70 -17.72
CA ALA A 35 -40.76 -2.82 -16.89
C ALA A 35 -39.40 -3.44 -17.27
N ASP A 36 -38.48 -2.72 -17.90
CA ASP A 36 -37.12 -3.30 -18.12
C ASP A 36 -36.00 -2.25 -18.09
N ARG A 37 -36.12 -1.21 -17.26
CA ARG A 37 -35.00 -0.26 -17.06
C ARG A 37 -33.99 -0.85 -16.08
N ILE A 38 -32.73 -0.89 -16.50
CA ILE A 38 -31.57 -1.32 -15.72
C ILE A 38 -30.82 -0.06 -15.31
N ALA A 39 -30.66 0.15 -14.00
CA ALA A 39 -29.86 1.24 -13.46
C ALA A 39 -28.59 0.70 -12.81
N GLY A 40 -27.48 1.42 -12.93
CA GLY A 40 -26.22 1.03 -12.30
C GLY A 40 -25.11 2.05 -12.48
N ASN A 41 -23.96 1.71 -11.89
CA ASN A 41 -22.71 2.42 -12.07
C ASN A 41 -21.80 1.58 -12.97
N GLY A 42 -21.03 2.26 -13.81
CA GLY A 42 -20.14 1.58 -14.74
C GLY A 42 -19.05 2.49 -15.28
N THR A 43 -18.22 1.91 -16.12
CA THR A 43 -17.12 2.58 -16.81
C THR A 43 -17.38 2.52 -18.31
N ILE A 44 -17.25 3.64 -19.00
CA ILE A 44 -17.20 3.69 -20.45
C ILE A 44 -15.89 3.04 -20.90
N THR A 45 -15.99 2.08 -21.83
CA THR A 45 -14.84 1.35 -22.36
C THR A 45 -14.83 1.43 -23.87
N TYR A 46 -13.72 1.88 -24.44
CA TYR A 46 -13.46 1.77 -25.87
C TYR A 46 -13.03 0.33 -26.21
N VAL A 47 -13.70 -0.26 -27.19
CA VAL A 47 -13.46 -1.63 -27.65
C VAL A 47 -13.00 -1.57 -29.10
N ASP A 48 -11.76 -1.97 -29.36
CA ASP A 48 -11.17 -2.03 -30.70
C ASP A 48 -11.57 -3.31 -31.45
N LEU A 49 -12.87 -3.48 -31.68
CA LEU A 49 -13.46 -4.54 -32.49
C LEU A 49 -14.32 -3.91 -33.59
N GLU A 50 -14.22 -4.45 -34.81
CA GLU A 50 -15.07 -4.08 -35.96
C GLU A 50 -15.13 -2.57 -36.29
N GLY A 51 -14.00 -1.87 -36.14
CA GLY A 51 -13.90 -0.44 -36.43
C GLY A 51 -14.04 0.46 -35.20
N GLY A 52 -14.15 -0.12 -34.00
CA GLY A 52 -14.12 0.62 -32.74
C GLY A 52 -15.49 1.06 -32.26
N PHE A 53 -15.82 0.80 -31.00
CA PHE A 53 -17.05 1.32 -30.37
C PHE A 53 -16.85 1.56 -28.88
N TYR A 54 -17.74 2.36 -28.29
CA TYR A 54 -17.80 2.56 -26.84
C TYR A 54 -18.93 1.72 -26.23
N GLY A 55 -18.62 1.02 -25.15
CA GLY A 55 -19.58 0.25 -24.36
C GLY A 55 -19.55 0.67 -22.88
N ILE A 56 -20.51 0.20 -22.10
CA ILE A 56 -20.55 0.39 -20.65
C ILE A 56 -20.25 -0.94 -19.97
N VAL A 57 -19.20 -0.99 -19.15
CA VAL A 57 -18.92 -2.12 -18.25
C VAL A 57 -19.40 -1.74 -16.86
N ALA A 58 -20.48 -2.36 -16.40
CA ALA A 58 -21.03 -2.11 -15.07
C ALA A 58 -20.15 -2.70 -13.97
N ASP A 59 -20.28 -2.18 -12.75
CA ASP A 59 -19.48 -2.62 -11.60
C ASP A 59 -19.69 -4.08 -11.21
N ASN A 60 -20.82 -4.66 -11.59
CA ASN A 60 -21.11 -6.09 -11.45
C ASN A 60 -20.47 -6.96 -12.55
N GLY A 61 -19.74 -6.36 -13.49
CA GLY A 61 -19.08 -7.01 -14.63
C GLY A 61 -19.98 -7.22 -15.85
N GLU A 62 -21.26 -6.86 -15.80
CA GLU A 62 -22.14 -6.89 -16.97
C GLU A 62 -21.72 -5.84 -17.99
N ARG A 63 -21.97 -6.14 -19.27
CA ARG A 63 -21.58 -5.28 -20.40
C ARG A 63 -22.83 -4.85 -21.13
N TYR A 64 -22.94 -3.55 -21.39
CA TYR A 64 -24.03 -2.98 -22.15
C TYR A 64 -23.46 -2.26 -23.37
N LEU A 65 -24.09 -2.47 -24.52
CA LEU A 65 -23.73 -1.87 -25.79
C LEU A 65 -24.79 -0.82 -26.16
N PRO A 66 -24.52 0.47 -25.91
CA PRO A 66 -25.43 1.54 -26.29
C PRO A 66 -25.61 1.60 -27.81
N ALA A 67 -26.84 1.76 -28.28
CA ALA A 67 -27.10 2.07 -29.69
C ALA A 67 -26.46 3.40 -30.11
N SER A 68 -26.35 4.34 -29.16
CA SER A 68 -25.64 5.61 -29.29
C SER A 68 -25.18 6.06 -27.91
N LEU A 69 -23.91 6.48 -27.81
CA LEU A 69 -23.35 7.14 -26.62
C LEU A 69 -23.14 8.62 -26.94
N PRO A 70 -23.67 9.58 -26.15
CA PRO A 70 -23.45 11.00 -26.43
C PRO A 70 -21.96 11.34 -26.45
N ALA A 71 -21.55 12.26 -27.33
CA ALA A 71 -20.13 12.53 -27.61
C ALA A 71 -19.32 12.95 -26.38
N GLU A 72 -19.95 13.65 -25.42
CA GLU A 72 -19.34 14.04 -24.15
C GLU A 72 -19.00 12.86 -23.22
N PHE A 73 -19.63 11.70 -23.43
CA PHE A 73 -19.34 10.47 -22.69
C PHE A 73 -18.43 9.50 -23.45
N GLN A 74 -18.01 9.81 -24.68
CA GLN A 74 -17.10 8.98 -25.49
C GLN A 74 -15.64 9.13 -25.05
N GLN A 75 -15.38 8.89 -23.77
CA GLN A 75 -14.05 8.92 -23.17
C GLN A 75 -13.79 7.56 -22.50
N ASP A 76 -12.74 6.87 -22.96
CA ASP A 76 -12.37 5.58 -22.38
C ASP A 76 -11.98 5.78 -20.91
N GLY A 77 -12.50 4.92 -20.03
CA GLY A 77 -12.31 5.02 -18.58
C GLY A 77 -13.30 5.93 -17.85
N LEU A 78 -14.20 6.65 -18.55
CA LEU A 78 -15.15 7.57 -17.91
C LEU A 78 -16.14 6.83 -17.01
N ARG A 79 -16.28 7.27 -15.76
CA ARG A 79 -17.24 6.71 -14.80
C ARG A 79 -18.61 7.36 -14.95
N VAL A 80 -19.63 6.52 -15.02
CA VAL A 80 -21.01 6.97 -15.24
C VAL A 80 -21.97 6.26 -14.30
N THR A 81 -22.99 6.99 -13.85
CA THR A 81 -24.25 6.40 -13.41
C THR A 81 -25.18 6.40 -14.59
N PHE A 82 -25.84 5.28 -14.86
CA PHE A 82 -26.69 5.12 -16.04
C PHE A 82 -28.01 4.47 -15.68
N VAL A 83 -29.02 4.78 -16.48
CA VAL A 83 -30.27 4.05 -16.61
C VAL A 83 -30.41 3.69 -18.09
N VAL A 84 -30.50 2.39 -18.37
CA VAL A 84 -30.55 1.86 -19.73
C VAL A 84 -31.75 0.93 -19.90
N GLU A 85 -32.27 0.82 -21.11
CA GLU A 85 -33.35 -0.12 -21.44
C GLU A 85 -32.84 -1.12 -22.49
N PRO A 86 -32.94 -2.45 -22.26
CA PRO A 86 -32.55 -3.45 -23.25
C PRO A 86 -33.29 -3.24 -24.56
N SER A 87 -32.52 -3.10 -25.64
CA SER A 87 -33.07 -3.09 -26.99
C SER A 87 -33.37 -4.53 -27.41
N GLY A 88 -34.63 -4.85 -27.71
CA GLY A 88 -35.06 -6.22 -28.05
C GLY A 88 -34.25 -6.87 -29.18
N GLU A 89 -34.23 -8.21 -29.20
CA GLU A 89 -33.42 -9.15 -30.02
C GLU A 89 -32.87 -8.60 -31.36
N THR A 90 -31.87 -7.72 -31.27
CA THR A 90 -31.15 -7.23 -32.43
C THR A 90 -29.77 -7.85 -32.36
N ALA A 91 -29.48 -8.76 -33.29
CA ALA A 91 -28.14 -9.29 -33.44
C ALA A 91 -27.22 -8.12 -33.83
N THR A 92 -26.34 -7.72 -32.91
CA THR A 92 -25.31 -6.72 -33.19
C THR A 92 -24.12 -7.42 -33.85
N ILE A 93 -23.45 -6.70 -34.74
CA ILE A 93 -22.25 -7.20 -35.44
C ILE A 93 -21.15 -7.43 -34.40
N GLN A 94 -21.09 -6.56 -33.38
CA GLN A 94 -20.05 -6.51 -32.35
C GLN A 94 -20.03 -7.72 -31.41
N GLN A 95 -21.13 -8.50 -31.33
CA GLN A 95 -21.30 -9.63 -30.41
C GLN A 95 -20.79 -9.37 -28.97
N TRP A 96 -20.93 -8.14 -28.49
CA TRP A 96 -20.36 -7.68 -27.22
C TRP A 96 -21.44 -6.98 -26.40
N GLY A 97 -21.70 -7.49 -25.19
CA GLY A 97 -22.67 -6.92 -24.26
C GLY A 97 -24.14 -7.03 -24.69
N THR A 98 -25.02 -6.67 -23.77
CA THR A 98 -26.46 -6.56 -24.03
C THR A 98 -26.72 -5.24 -24.75
N PRO A 99 -27.35 -5.23 -25.95
CA PRO A 99 -27.74 -4.00 -26.63
C PRO A 99 -28.73 -3.20 -25.79
N VAL A 100 -28.47 -1.91 -25.61
CA VAL A 100 -29.32 -1.03 -24.79
C VAL A 100 -29.53 0.34 -25.43
N GLU A 101 -30.62 0.99 -25.04
CA GLU A 101 -30.84 2.42 -25.21
C GLU A 101 -30.54 3.14 -23.90
N ILE A 102 -29.79 4.24 -23.97
CA ILE A 102 -29.50 5.07 -22.80
C ILE A 102 -30.72 5.95 -22.52
N ILE A 103 -31.31 5.78 -21.34
CA ILE A 103 -32.41 6.61 -20.85
C ILE A 103 -31.85 7.81 -20.09
N GLU A 104 -30.93 7.56 -19.17
CA GLU A 104 -30.22 8.56 -18.39
C GLU A 104 -28.75 8.14 -18.29
N ILE A 105 -27.84 9.10 -18.38
CA ILE A 105 -26.42 8.89 -18.15
C ILE A 105 -25.86 10.19 -17.59
N GLU A 106 -25.14 10.08 -16.48
CA GLU A 106 -24.49 11.20 -15.81
C GLU A 106 -23.08 10.77 -15.44
N THR A 107 -22.15 11.72 -15.44
CA THR A 107 -20.81 11.47 -14.91
C THR A 107 -20.94 11.16 -13.43
N ASP A 108 -20.42 10.02 -13.00
CA ASP A 108 -20.29 9.71 -11.59
C ASP A 108 -19.11 10.54 -11.06
N ASP A 109 -19.41 11.77 -10.67
CA ASP A 109 -18.45 12.74 -10.14
C ASP A 109 -18.04 12.48 -8.70
N THR A 110 -18.58 11.43 -8.08
CA THR A 110 -18.18 11.04 -6.73
C THR A 110 -16.69 10.71 -6.73
N PRO A 111 -15.85 11.42 -5.95
CA PRO A 111 -14.44 11.09 -5.85
C PRO A 111 -14.29 9.70 -5.25
N ARG A 112 -13.56 8.81 -5.94
CA ARG A 112 -13.21 7.52 -5.35
C ARG A 112 -12.29 7.80 -4.17
N THR A 113 -12.83 7.59 -2.99
CA THR A 113 -12.12 7.77 -1.73
C THR A 113 -11.29 6.55 -1.44
N VAL A 114 -10.01 6.74 -1.16
CA VAL A 114 -9.14 5.72 -0.57
C VAL A 114 -8.87 6.12 0.87
N THR A 115 -8.98 5.16 1.79
CA THR A 115 -8.54 5.34 3.18
C THR A 115 -7.69 4.14 3.55
N ALA A 116 -6.44 4.37 3.91
CA ALA A 116 -5.47 3.30 4.19
C ALA A 116 -4.33 3.78 5.08
N ASN A 117 -3.60 2.81 5.63
CA ASN A 117 -2.27 3.03 6.19
C ASN A 117 -1.23 2.83 5.10
N ALA A 118 -0.20 3.67 5.08
CA ALA A 118 0.88 3.59 4.12
C ALA A 118 2.23 3.97 4.74
N THR A 119 3.29 3.52 4.09
CA THR A 119 4.63 4.09 4.23
C THR A 119 4.80 5.18 3.17
N VAL A 120 5.33 6.33 3.59
CA VAL A 120 5.81 7.35 2.65
C VAL A 120 7.17 6.90 2.15
N THR A 121 7.32 6.77 0.84
CA THR A 121 8.56 6.30 0.20
C THR A 121 9.04 7.32 -0.81
N TYR A 122 10.33 7.66 -0.76
CA TYR A 122 10.98 8.42 -1.82
C TYR A 122 11.29 7.50 -3.01
N ILE A 123 10.78 7.84 -4.18
CA ILE A 123 10.94 7.10 -5.42
C ILE A 123 11.91 7.87 -6.32
N ASP A 124 13.08 7.30 -6.60
CA ASP A 124 14.12 7.90 -7.44
C ASP A 124 13.87 7.67 -8.94
N LEU A 125 12.72 8.17 -9.42
CA LEU A 125 12.36 8.16 -10.84
C LEU A 125 12.13 9.59 -11.33
N GLU A 126 12.64 9.92 -12.52
CA GLU A 126 12.39 11.19 -13.23
C GLU A 126 12.63 12.47 -12.41
N GLY A 127 13.66 12.47 -11.55
CA GLY A 127 14.00 13.60 -10.69
C GLY A 127 13.49 13.48 -9.25
N GLY A 128 12.83 12.37 -8.92
CA GLY A 128 12.50 12.00 -7.56
C GLY A 128 11.15 12.53 -7.09
N PHE A 129 10.35 11.69 -6.44
CA PHE A 129 9.09 12.10 -5.81
C PHE A 129 8.74 11.23 -4.60
N TYR A 130 7.85 11.71 -3.74
CA TYR A 130 7.32 10.93 -2.63
C TYR A 130 6.01 10.24 -3.01
N GLY A 131 5.96 8.93 -2.81
CA GLY A 131 4.79 8.09 -3.00
C GLY A 131 4.26 7.53 -1.68
N LEU A 132 3.02 7.06 -1.70
CA LEU A 132 2.41 6.31 -0.60
C LEU A 132 2.25 4.85 -1.02
N ILE A 133 2.85 3.93 -0.27
CA ILE A 133 2.68 2.50 -0.51
C ILE A 133 1.92 1.90 0.68
N THR A 134 0.71 1.42 0.42
CA THR A 134 -0.20 0.90 1.44
C THR A 134 0.22 -0.47 1.96
N ASP A 135 -0.29 -0.84 3.13
CA ASP A 135 0.03 -2.12 3.79
C ASP A 135 -0.32 -3.35 2.90
N ASP A 136 -1.25 -3.20 1.95
CA ASP A 136 -1.65 -4.21 0.96
C ASP A 136 -0.89 -4.12 -0.39
N GLY A 137 0.11 -3.24 -0.49
CA GLY A 137 0.93 -3.07 -1.70
C GLY A 137 0.37 -2.10 -2.74
N GLY A 138 -0.78 -1.48 -2.47
CA GLY A 138 -1.28 -0.39 -3.31
C GLY A 138 -0.30 0.78 -3.37
N LYS A 139 -0.13 1.37 -4.56
CA LYS A 139 0.76 2.52 -4.78
C LYS A 139 -0.08 3.75 -5.14
N TYR A 140 0.10 4.84 -4.41
CA TYR A 140 -0.61 6.09 -4.62
C TYR A 140 0.38 7.24 -4.75
N LEU A 141 0.16 8.10 -5.76
CA LEU A 141 0.97 9.28 -6.03
C LEU A 141 0.24 10.52 -5.54
N PRO A 142 0.57 11.05 -4.34
CA PRO A 142 -0.10 12.24 -3.82
C PRO A 142 0.31 13.49 -4.61
N THR A 143 -0.68 14.23 -5.13
CA THR A 143 -0.46 15.49 -5.85
C THR A 143 -0.26 16.69 -4.92
N ASN A 144 -0.57 16.55 -3.64
CA ASN A 144 -0.55 17.60 -2.61
C ASN A 144 0.02 17.10 -1.26
N LEU A 145 1.03 16.21 -1.27
CA LEU A 145 1.65 15.71 -0.03
C LEU A 145 2.26 16.87 0.78
N PRO A 146 1.84 17.11 2.03
CA PRO A 146 2.39 18.21 2.83
C PRO A 146 3.88 17.99 3.12
N GLU A 147 4.66 19.08 3.15
CA GLU A 147 6.13 19.05 3.31
C GLU A 147 6.58 18.32 4.59
N GLU A 148 5.83 18.44 5.68
CA GLU A 148 6.09 17.73 6.94
C GLU A 148 5.99 16.20 6.84
N TYR A 149 5.32 15.68 5.81
CA TYR A 149 5.22 14.26 5.50
C TYR A 149 6.17 13.81 4.38
N GLN A 150 6.97 14.70 3.79
CA GLN A 150 7.99 14.36 2.79
C GLN A 150 9.27 13.83 3.47
N VAL A 151 9.08 12.78 4.27
CA VAL A 151 10.14 12.10 4.99
C VAL A 151 10.05 10.63 4.65
N ASP A 152 11.12 10.11 4.06
CA ASP A 152 11.18 8.71 3.66
C ASP A 152 11.06 7.76 4.86
N GLY A 153 10.25 6.72 4.70
CA GLY A 153 10.04 5.66 5.68
C GLY A 153 9.06 5.97 6.82
N ILE A 154 8.42 7.14 6.85
CA ILE A 154 7.40 7.41 7.89
C ILE A 154 6.11 6.67 7.59
N ARG A 155 5.41 6.23 8.65
CA ARG A 155 4.09 5.61 8.53
C ARG A 155 2.98 6.63 8.75
N VAL A 156 1.97 6.55 7.89
CA VAL A 156 0.83 7.46 7.90
C VAL A 156 -0.49 6.70 7.76
N ALA A 157 -1.54 7.21 8.38
CA ALA A 157 -2.92 6.91 7.99
C ALA A 157 -3.41 8.08 7.13
N PHE A 158 -4.03 7.79 5.99
CA PHE A 158 -4.49 8.83 5.09
C PHE A 158 -5.88 8.53 4.52
N SER A 159 -6.55 9.60 4.08
CA SER A 159 -7.70 9.55 3.20
C SER A 159 -7.45 10.46 2.01
N ALA A 160 -7.76 10.00 0.80
CA ALA A 160 -7.50 10.73 -0.43
C ALA A 160 -8.56 10.46 -1.49
N ASP A 161 -8.67 11.39 -2.44
CA ASP A 161 -9.52 11.27 -3.62
C ASP A 161 -8.68 10.90 -4.83
N VAL A 162 -9.07 9.85 -5.55
CA VAL A 162 -8.41 9.46 -6.80
C VAL A 162 -8.62 10.55 -7.85
N ALA A 163 -7.52 11.09 -8.39
CA ALA A 163 -7.55 12.11 -9.42
C ALA A 163 -7.89 11.48 -10.78
N LYS A 164 -8.97 11.95 -11.42
CA LYS A 164 -9.54 11.34 -12.65
C LYS A 164 -8.77 11.65 -13.94
N ASP A 165 -8.03 12.76 -13.98
CA ASP A 165 -7.37 13.27 -15.20
C ASP A 165 -5.85 13.42 -15.07
N ALA A 166 -5.27 12.92 -13.99
CA ALA A 166 -3.83 12.88 -13.86
C ALA A 166 -3.30 11.71 -14.68
N ILE A 167 -3.04 11.94 -15.97
CA ILE A 167 -2.01 11.17 -16.67
C ILE A 167 -0.71 11.56 -15.97
N GLY A 168 -0.34 10.78 -14.97
CA GLY A 168 0.90 10.98 -14.23
C GLY A 168 2.05 10.95 -15.24
N PHE A 169 2.90 11.97 -15.22
CA PHE A 169 4.17 11.95 -15.95
C PHE A 169 4.98 10.72 -15.53
N HIS A 170 4.87 10.36 -14.26
CA HIS A 170 5.42 9.15 -13.66
C HIS A 170 4.45 7.98 -13.89
N MET A 171 4.88 6.94 -14.58
CA MET A 171 4.17 5.66 -14.74
C MET A 171 4.13 4.85 -13.43
N TRP A 172 3.86 5.50 -12.30
CA TRP A 172 3.96 4.95 -10.95
C TRP A 172 2.77 5.39 -10.08
N GLY A 173 2.04 4.41 -9.56
CA GLY A 173 0.94 4.62 -8.60
C GLY A 173 -0.31 5.27 -9.19
N THR A 174 -1.39 5.21 -8.41
CA THR A 174 -2.65 5.92 -8.72
C THR A 174 -2.56 7.35 -8.20
N PRO A 175 -2.69 8.39 -9.04
CA PRO A 175 -2.66 9.77 -8.57
C PRO A 175 -3.82 10.07 -7.61
N VAL A 176 -3.53 10.71 -6.48
CA VAL A 176 -4.51 11.04 -5.46
C VAL A 176 -4.32 12.45 -4.89
N GLU A 177 -5.41 13.08 -4.48
CA GLU A 177 -5.40 14.29 -3.69
C GLU A 177 -5.71 13.94 -2.22
N ILE A 178 -4.75 14.18 -1.33
CA ILE A 178 -4.85 13.92 0.10
C ILE A 178 -5.89 14.85 0.72
N ARG A 179 -6.87 14.27 1.42
CA ARG A 179 -7.87 14.98 2.23
C ARG A 179 -7.48 15.05 3.70
N SER A 180 -6.94 13.96 4.22
CA SER A 180 -6.42 13.90 5.58
C SER A 180 -5.21 12.97 5.60
N ILE A 181 -4.19 13.33 6.36
CA ILE A 181 -3.02 12.50 6.59
C ILE A 181 -2.55 12.75 8.02
N GLU A 182 -2.24 11.68 8.73
CA GLU A 182 -1.70 11.73 10.08
C GLU A 182 -0.58 10.71 10.22
N ARG A 183 0.48 11.10 10.93
CA ARG A 183 1.55 10.16 11.26
C ARG A 183 1.01 9.15 12.26
N ILE A 184 1.23 7.87 11.98
CA ILE A 184 0.90 6.78 12.90
C ILE A 184 2.18 6.16 13.44
N ALA A 185 2.09 5.58 14.64
CA ALA A 185 3.20 4.86 15.22
C ALA A 185 3.63 3.72 14.28
N GLY A 186 4.87 3.82 13.80
CA GLY A 186 5.47 2.88 12.87
C GLY A 186 6.87 2.52 13.33
N VAL A 187 7.32 1.35 12.92
CA VAL A 187 8.72 1.01 13.07
C VAL A 187 9.45 1.64 11.89
N GLN A 188 10.25 2.67 12.17
CA GLN A 188 11.16 3.24 11.19
C GLN A 188 12.55 2.65 11.42
N LEU A 189 13.03 1.92 10.42
CA LEU A 189 14.43 1.49 10.34
C LEU A 189 15.20 2.47 9.46
N ILE A 190 16.45 2.71 9.83
CA ILE A 190 17.39 3.50 9.05
C ILE A 190 18.65 2.66 8.86
N ALA A 191 19.26 2.75 7.69
CA ALA A 191 20.58 2.18 7.44
C ALA A 191 21.40 3.16 6.61
N GLY A 192 22.73 3.07 6.72
CA GLY A 192 23.64 3.86 5.90
C GLY A 192 25.02 4.01 6.50
N ASN A 193 25.86 4.72 5.76
CA ASN A 193 27.21 5.07 6.20
C ASN A 193 27.18 6.34 7.05
N ALA A 194 28.05 6.37 8.06
CA ALA A 194 28.14 7.46 9.01
C ALA A 194 29.51 7.57 9.67
N THR A 195 29.74 8.72 10.28
CA THR A 195 30.85 8.95 11.20
C THR A 195 30.36 9.00 12.64
N ILE A 196 30.99 8.22 13.53
CA ILE A 196 30.82 8.39 14.98
C ILE A 196 31.54 9.66 15.41
N THR A 197 30.81 10.59 16.03
CA THR A 197 31.34 11.90 16.42
C THR A 197 31.11 12.14 17.91
N TYR A 198 32.14 12.56 18.63
CA TYR A 198 32.01 13.03 20.00
C TYR A 198 31.40 14.44 20.01
N ILE A 199 30.31 14.61 20.75
CA ILE A 199 29.56 15.85 20.88
C ILE A 199 29.74 16.38 22.29
N ASP A 200 30.43 17.52 22.43
CA ASP A 200 30.64 18.20 23.72
C ASP A 200 29.42 19.07 24.08
N LEU A 201 28.30 18.39 24.36
CA LEU A 201 27.07 18.99 24.89
C LEU A 201 26.62 18.17 26.10
N GLU A 202 26.12 18.85 27.14
CA GLU A 202 25.55 18.24 28.34
C GLU A 202 26.41 17.15 29.03
N GLY A 203 27.74 17.35 29.06
CA GLY A 203 28.66 16.39 29.67
C GLY A 203 29.25 15.38 28.68
N GLY A 204 28.93 15.50 27.40
CA GLY A 204 29.59 14.77 26.32
C GLY A 204 28.89 13.46 25.99
N PHE A 205 28.69 13.19 24.70
CA PHE A 205 28.16 11.92 24.21
C PHE A 205 28.66 11.63 22.79
N TYR A 206 28.48 10.39 22.32
CA TYR A 206 28.76 10.03 20.94
C TYR A 206 27.48 10.03 20.11
N GLY A 207 27.50 10.76 19.00
CA GLY A 207 26.44 10.78 17.99
C GLY A 207 26.86 10.04 16.72
N ILE A 208 25.87 9.64 15.92
CA ILE A 208 26.05 9.08 14.58
C ILE A 208 25.66 10.18 13.59
N ILE A 209 26.57 10.59 12.71
CA ILE A 209 26.30 11.57 11.67
C ILE A 209 26.45 10.87 10.32
N THR A 210 25.35 10.70 9.59
CA THR A 210 25.36 10.06 8.27
C THR A 210 26.00 10.96 7.21
N ASP A 211 26.41 10.37 6.09
CA ASP A 211 27.06 11.09 4.98
C ASP A 211 26.19 12.21 4.38
N ASP A 212 24.86 12.06 4.47
CA ASP A 212 23.87 13.08 4.09
C ASP A 212 23.65 14.18 5.15
N GLY A 213 24.37 14.11 6.27
CA GLY A 213 24.35 15.08 7.36
C GLY A 213 23.23 14.88 8.38
N ARG A 214 22.41 13.83 8.28
CA ARG A 214 21.43 13.51 9.33
C ARG A 214 22.15 13.08 10.61
N ARG A 215 21.51 13.35 11.74
CA ARG A 215 22.10 13.17 13.09
C ARG A 215 21.24 12.22 13.88
N TYR A 216 21.85 11.19 14.43
CA TYR A 216 21.18 10.20 15.26
C TYR A 216 21.87 10.10 16.61
N LEU A 217 21.06 10.10 17.67
CA LEU A 217 21.51 9.91 19.04
C LEU A 217 21.32 8.43 19.40
N PRO A 218 22.40 7.63 19.41
CA PRO A 218 22.28 6.21 19.73
C PRO A 218 22.08 6.03 21.23
N LEU A 219 20.99 5.38 21.61
CA LEU A 219 20.62 5.11 23.00
C LEU A 219 21.37 3.91 23.60
N ASN A 220 22.00 3.10 22.74
CA ASN A 220 22.66 1.84 23.09
C ASN A 220 24.01 1.63 22.35
N LEU A 221 24.73 2.70 22.01
CA LEU A 221 26.02 2.57 21.31
C LEU A 221 27.05 1.84 22.17
N ASN A 222 27.53 0.70 21.69
CA ASN A 222 28.55 -0.10 22.36
C ASN A 222 29.85 0.71 22.53
N GLU A 223 30.49 0.61 23.70
CA GLU A 223 31.74 1.29 24.04
C GLU A 223 32.88 1.05 23.04
N THR A 224 32.91 -0.11 22.36
CA THR A 224 33.92 -0.41 21.33
C THR A 224 33.85 0.53 20.12
N TRP A 225 32.66 1.09 19.86
CA TRP A 225 32.38 2.03 18.77
C TRP A 225 32.41 3.49 19.22
N GLN A 226 32.59 3.78 20.51
CA GLN A 226 32.72 5.13 21.05
C GLN A 226 34.12 5.71 20.78
N LYS A 227 34.40 5.92 19.49
CA LYS A 227 35.66 6.44 18.96
C LYS A 227 35.34 7.58 18.01
N ASP A 228 35.78 8.78 18.37
CA ASP A 228 35.57 9.96 17.55
C ASP A 228 36.25 9.79 16.18
N GLY A 229 35.51 10.10 15.12
CA GLY A 229 35.94 9.94 13.73
C GLY A 229 35.86 8.52 13.17
N ALA A 230 35.27 7.54 13.88
CA ALA A 230 35.13 6.19 13.34
C ALA A 230 34.14 6.18 12.16
N ASN A 231 34.60 5.69 11.01
CA ASN A 231 33.78 5.53 9.81
C ASN A 231 33.07 4.16 9.83
N VAL A 232 31.74 4.18 9.85
CA VAL A 232 30.91 3.01 10.10
C VAL A 232 29.78 2.89 9.10
N THR A 233 29.27 1.69 8.92
CA THR A 233 27.94 1.44 8.40
C THR A 233 27.09 0.92 9.54
N PHE A 234 25.81 1.26 9.56
CA PHE A 234 24.93 0.82 10.63
C PHE A 234 23.50 0.62 10.14
N VAL A 235 22.73 -0.10 10.95
CA VAL A 235 21.28 -0.13 10.90
C VAL A 235 20.72 0.09 12.30
N ALA A 236 19.70 0.93 12.40
CA ALA A 236 19.10 1.30 13.67
C ALA A 236 17.58 1.46 13.57
N ARG A 237 16.91 1.31 14.71
CA ARG A 237 15.49 1.60 14.87
C ARG A 237 15.30 2.98 15.47
N VAL A 238 14.48 3.82 14.85
CA VAL A 238 14.07 5.11 15.41
C VAL A 238 13.19 4.89 16.65
N ARG A 239 13.48 5.65 17.71
CA ARG A 239 12.68 5.66 18.95
C ARG A 239 11.87 6.95 19.01
N GLU A 240 10.75 6.97 18.27
CA GLU A 240 9.81 8.10 18.26
C GLU A 240 9.31 8.46 19.66
N GLY A 241 9.04 9.74 19.89
CA GLY A 241 8.54 10.24 21.17
C GLY A 241 9.55 10.21 22.32
N THR A 242 10.78 9.76 22.08
CA THR A 242 11.85 9.79 23.09
C THR A 242 12.33 11.22 23.29
N VAL A 243 12.14 11.74 24.49
CA VAL A 243 12.72 13.03 24.91
C VAL A 243 14.06 12.73 25.56
N THR A 244 15.14 13.26 24.98
CA THR A 244 16.49 13.13 25.52
C THR A 244 16.95 14.46 26.11
N ILE A 245 17.81 14.39 27.12
CA ILE A 245 18.39 15.60 27.71
C ILE A 245 19.21 16.34 26.64
N GLN A 246 19.94 15.60 25.79
CA GLN A 246 20.87 16.16 24.81
C GLN A 246 20.20 17.10 23.80
N GLN A 247 18.89 16.95 23.56
CA GLN A 247 18.13 17.69 22.54
C GLN A 247 18.83 17.73 21.17
N TRP A 248 19.54 16.66 20.83
CA TRP A 248 20.39 16.57 19.64
C TRP A 248 20.14 15.24 18.92
N GLY A 249 19.92 15.32 17.61
CA GLY A 249 19.71 14.17 16.74
C GLY A 249 18.41 13.41 17.02
N THR A 250 18.06 12.53 16.09
CA THR A 250 16.92 11.61 16.25
C THR A 250 17.35 10.44 17.14
N PRO A 251 16.64 10.14 18.25
CA PRO A 251 16.99 9.01 19.10
C PRO A 251 16.81 7.67 18.39
N VAL A 252 17.83 6.81 18.44
CA VAL A 252 17.82 5.50 17.80
C VAL A 252 18.37 4.41 18.70
N GLU A 253 17.90 3.18 18.48
CA GLU A 253 18.57 1.98 18.95
C GLU A 253 19.32 1.32 17.80
N VAL A 254 20.64 1.25 17.91
CA VAL A 254 21.50 0.55 16.97
C VAL A 254 21.18 -0.96 17.04
N ILE A 255 20.88 -1.54 15.89
CA ILE A 255 20.61 -2.97 15.71
C ILE A 255 21.90 -3.67 15.31
N ALA A 256 22.60 -3.15 14.31
CA ALA A 256 23.92 -3.61 13.88
C ALA A 256 24.78 -2.43 13.42
N ILE A 257 26.08 -2.58 13.56
CA ILE A 257 27.09 -1.57 13.23
C ILE A 257 28.41 -2.28 12.96
N ASP A 258 29.08 -1.87 11.89
CA ASP A 258 30.41 -2.36 11.50
C ASP A 258 31.20 -1.20 10.88
N GLU A 259 32.49 -1.42 10.60
CA GLU A 259 33.29 -0.52 9.78
C GLU A 259 32.68 -0.43 8.38
N ALA A 260 32.66 0.78 7.80
CA ALA A 260 31.94 1.04 6.55
C ALA A 260 32.40 0.17 5.36
N GLU A 261 33.63 -0.32 5.38
CA GLU A 261 34.18 -1.18 4.32
C GLU A 261 33.77 -2.66 4.48
N ASN A 262 33.47 -3.10 5.71
CA ASN A 262 33.26 -4.51 6.05
C ASN A 262 31.87 -5.01 5.69
N ALA A 263 30.84 -4.18 5.87
CA ALA A 263 29.44 -4.57 5.65
C ALA A 263 28.71 -3.56 4.76
N THR A 264 27.56 -3.98 4.21
CA THR A 264 26.53 -3.05 3.73
C THR A 264 25.23 -3.44 4.39
N TYR A 265 24.66 -2.56 5.21
CA TYR A 265 23.33 -2.77 5.75
C TYR A 265 22.27 -2.12 4.85
N VAL A 266 21.13 -2.80 4.75
CA VAL A 266 19.91 -2.30 4.15
C VAL A 266 18.81 -2.27 5.21
N ALA A 267 17.97 -1.25 5.16
CA ALA A 267 16.76 -1.13 5.93
C ALA A 267 15.65 -0.60 5.04
N THR A 268 14.64 -1.41 4.75
CA THR A 268 13.55 -1.03 3.87
C THR A 268 12.28 -1.83 4.18
N THR A 269 11.17 -1.44 3.55
CA THR A 269 9.93 -2.20 3.55
C THR A 269 9.78 -2.90 2.21
N GLY A 270 9.19 -4.09 2.21
CA GLY A 270 8.93 -4.81 0.99
C GLY A 270 7.83 -5.85 1.15
N THR A 271 7.42 -6.40 0.01
CA THR A 271 6.46 -7.49 -0.06
C THR A 271 7.21 -8.80 -0.27
N VAL A 272 6.97 -9.77 0.62
CA VAL A 272 7.43 -11.14 0.45
C VAL A 272 6.65 -11.77 -0.71
N THR A 273 7.37 -12.23 -1.72
CA THR A 273 6.79 -12.80 -2.94
C THR A 273 7.32 -14.21 -3.16
N TYR A 274 6.43 -15.15 -3.43
CA TYR A 274 6.82 -16.48 -3.89
C TYR A 274 7.21 -16.41 -5.38
N VAL A 275 8.43 -16.86 -5.68
CA VAL A 275 8.99 -16.88 -7.03
C VAL A 275 9.14 -18.32 -7.48
N ASP A 276 8.40 -18.72 -8.52
CA ASP A 276 8.44 -20.06 -9.12
C ASP A 276 9.60 -20.19 -10.13
N LEU A 277 10.82 -19.99 -9.65
CA LEU A 277 12.06 -20.24 -10.37
C LEU A 277 12.91 -21.23 -9.58
N GLU A 278 13.62 -22.12 -10.29
CA GLU A 278 14.60 -23.05 -9.72
C GLU A 278 14.11 -23.91 -8.53
N GLY A 279 12.83 -24.31 -8.54
CA GLY A 279 12.24 -25.11 -7.47
C GLY A 279 11.49 -24.30 -6.41
N GLY A 280 11.37 -22.99 -6.61
CA GLY A 280 10.53 -22.11 -5.81
C GLY A 280 11.25 -21.54 -4.59
N PHE A 281 11.18 -20.23 -4.42
CA PHE A 281 11.72 -19.55 -3.24
C PHE A 281 10.88 -18.32 -2.86
N TYR A 282 11.13 -17.77 -1.68
CA TYR A 282 10.53 -16.50 -1.26
C TYR A 282 11.57 -15.39 -1.38
N GLY A 283 11.26 -14.39 -2.20
CA GLY A 283 11.99 -13.13 -2.33
C GLY A 283 11.29 -11.98 -1.61
N ILE A 284 11.95 -10.83 -1.51
CA ILE A 284 11.34 -9.59 -1.02
C ILE A 284 11.47 -8.55 -2.14
N VAL A 285 10.34 -8.15 -2.71
CA VAL A 285 10.28 -7.01 -3.65
C VAL A 285 10.16 -5.76 -2.79
N ALA A 286 11.23 -4.96 -2.71
CA ALA A 286 11.29 -3.83 -1.79
C ALA A 286 10.78 -2.52 -2.41
N ASP A 287 10.36 -1.63 -1.52
CA ASP A 287 9.80 -0.33 -1.86
C ASP A 287 10.85 0.64 -2.42
N ASP A 288 12.14 0.38 -2.16
CA ASP A 288 13.29 1.10 -2.74
C ASP A 288 13.53 0.76 -4.22
N GLY A 289 12.75 -0.18 -4.78
CA GLY A 289 12.84 -0.61 -6.17
C GLY A 289 13.80 -1.77 -6.40
N GLU A 290 14.49 -2.24 -5.36
CA GLU A 290 15.38 -3.40 -5.43
C GLU A 290 14.65 -4.69 -5.05
N ASP A 291 15.16 -5.81 -5.54
CA ASP A 291 14.72 -7.14 -5.16
C ASP A 291 15.77 -7.75 -4.21
N TYR A 292 15.33 -8.32 -3.09
CA TYR A 292 16.22 -8.96 -2.12
C TYR A 292 15.91 -10.45 -1.99
N LEU A 293 16.97 -11.27 -2.03
CA LEU A 293 16.90 -12.70 -1.80
C LEU A 293 17.30 -13.01 -0.36
N PRO A 294 16.34 -13.22 0.56
CA PRO A 294 16.68 -13.44 1.95
C PRO A 294 17.20 -14.86 2.18
N LEU A 295 18.43 -14.97 2.69
CA LEU A 295 19.11 -16.24 2.93
C LEU A 295 18.58 -16.98 4.16
N ASN A 296 17.95 -16.26 5.09
CA ASN A 296 17.52 -16.75 6.39
C ASN A 296 16.14 -16.22 6.82
N LEU A 297 15.23 -15.89 5.88
CA LEU A 297 13.87 -15.42 6.22
C LEU A 297 13.14 -16.47 7.07
N ASN A 298 12.64 -16.05 8.23
CA ASN A 298 11.86 -16.91 9.13
C ASN A 298 10.58 -17.41 8.42
N GLU A 299 10.25 -18.68 8.63
CA GLU A 299 9.08 -19.34 8.02
C GLU A 299 7.75 -18.63 8.30
N THR A 300 7.63 -17.92 9.44
CA THR A 300 6.42 -17.15 9.76
C THR A 300 6.15 -16.02 8.78
N TYR A 301 7.18 -15.51 8.08
CA TYR A 301 7.06 -14.47 7.07
C TYR A 301 7.03 -15.02 5.64
N ARG A 302 7.20 -16.34 5.45
CA ARG A 302 7.17 -17.01 4.14
C ARG A 302 5.73 -17.24 3.68
N VAL A 303 4.98 -16.15 3.56
CA VAL A 303 3.62 -16.14 3.06
C VAL A 303 3.57 -15.10 1.94
N ASP A 304 3.18 -15.53 0.75
CA ASP A 304 3.11 -14.67 -0.42
C ASP A 304 2.19 -13.48 -0.17
N GLY A 305 2.65 -12.28 -0.55
CA GLY A 305 1.98 -11.01 -0.30
C GLY A 305 2.21 -10.41 1.08
N THR A 306 2.99 -11.05 1.97
CA THR A 306 3.26 -10.49 3.30
C THR A 306 4.14 -9.26 3.20
N ARG A 307 3.65 -8.11 3.68
CA ARG A 307 4.46 -6.91 3.79
C ARG A 307 5.29 -6.92 5.08
N ILE A 308 6.58 -6.65 4.97
CA ILE A 308 7.51 -6.62 6.11
C ILE A 308 8.42 -5.39 6.05
N THR A 309 8.72 -4.82 7.22
CA THR A 309 9.85 -3.89 7.38
C THR A 309 11.04 -4.69 7.87
N PHE A 310 12.17 -4.64 7.19
CA PHE A 310 13.33 -5.46 7.55
C PHE A 310 14.64 -4.68 7.57
N ALA A 311 15.57 -5.18 8.36
CA ALA A 311 16.99 -4.85 8.32
C ALA A 311 17.76 -6.09 7.87
N GLY A 312 18.75 -5.91 7.02
CA GLY A 312 19.63 -7.00 6.60
C GLY A 312 21.03 -6.54 6.23
N GLU A 313 21.94 -7.50 6.15
CA GLU A 313 23.30 -7.33 5.65
C GLU A 313 23.43 -7.96 4.26
N ILE A 314 23.94 -7.20 3.29
CA ILE A 314 24.15 -7.69 1.93
C ILE A 314 25.29 -8.71 1.95
N ALA A 315 24.98 -9.94 1.53
CA ALA A 315 25.92 -11.04 1.48
C ALA A 315 26.76 -10.99 0.19
N ARG A 316 27.69 -10.04 0.10
CA ARG A 316 28.46 -9.67 -1.11
C ARG A 316 29.15 -10.84 -1.82
N ASP A 317 29.66 -11.82 -1.05
CA ASP A 317 30.41 -12.96 -1.57
C ASP A 317 29.55 -14.24 -1.75
N THR A 318 28.23 -14.12 -1.62
CA THR A 318 27.31 -15.26 -1.75
C THR A 318 26.87 -15.44 -3.18
N VAL A 319 27.16 -16.62 -3.75
CA VAL A 319 26.62 -17.06 -5.03
C VAL A 319 25.39 -17.91 -4.77
N THR A 320 24.24 -17.47 -5.27
CA THR A 320 22.99 -18.21 -5.19
C THR A 320 22.67 -18.86 -6.52
N ILE A 321 21.90 -19.96 -6.48
CA ILE A 321 21.39 -20.54 -7.71
C ILE A 321 20.31 -19.63 -8.31
N GLN A 322 19.49 -18.99 -7.46
CA GLN A 322 18.24 -18.31 -7.84
C GLN A 322 18.35 -17.19 -8.89
N GLN A 323 19.56 -16.71 -9.20
CA GLN A 323 19.85 -15.62 -10.16
C GLN A 323 18.87 -14.43 -10.08
N TRP A 324 18.34 -14.15 -8.89
CA TRP A 324 17.29 -13.17 -8.66
C TRP A 324 17.52 -12.49 -7.32
N GLY A 325 17.38 -11.16 -7.32
CA GLY A 325 17.56 -10.30 -6.15
C GLY A 325 18.98 -10.28 -5.59
N THR A 326 19.24 -9.28 -4.74
CA THR A 326 20.47 -9.15 -3.97
C THR A 326 20.42 -10.07 -2.75
N PRO A 327 21.36 -11.03 -2.59
CA PRO A 327 21.40 -11.89 -1.41
C PRO A 327 21.57 -11.08 -0.12
N VAL A 328 20.69 -11.33 0.85
CA VAL A 328 20.68 -10.61 2.13
C VAL A 328 20.50 -11.56 3.31
N GLU A 329 21.30 -11.36 4.35
CA GLU A 329 21.05 -11.96 5.66
C GLU A 329 20.16 -11.02 6.48
N ILE A 330 18.95 -11.49 6.81
CA ILE A 330 17.97 -10.77 7.61
C ILE A 330 18.45 -10.73 9.07
N ILE A 331 18.60 -9.52 9.58
CA ILE A 331 19.01 -9.22 10.97
C ILE A 331 17.76 -8.96 11.84
N ALA A 332 16.78 -8.25 11.30
CA ALA A 332 15.53 -7.95 12.00
C ALA A 332 14.37 -7.86 11.01
N VAL A 333 13.19 -8.30 11.46
CA VAL A 333 11.90 -8.07 10.81
C VAL A 333 10.97 -7.46 11.84
N LEU A 334 10.22 -6.43 11.45
CA LEU A 334 9.41 -5.61 12.35
C LEU A 334 8.05 -5.28 11.74
#